data_AF-A0AAV4HUY4-F1
#
_entry.id   AF-A0AAV4HUY4-F1
#
_cell.length_a   1.000
_cell.length_b   1.000
_cell.length_c   1.000
_cell.angle_alpha   90.00
_cell.angle_beta   90.00
_cell.angle_gamma   90.00
#
_symmetry.space_group_name_H-M   'P 1'
#
loop_
_entity.id
_entity.type
_entity.pdbx_description
1 polymer ?
#
loop_
_entity_poly.entity_id
_entity_poly.type
_entity_poly.pdbx_seq_one_letter_code
_entity_poly.pdbx_strand_id
1 'polypeptide(L)'
;MLYTNYRNRKLSMYVTEFSNRNIQRTFQAVDGVLSLFLICWQAVGAYWTLGVWKPHAEPPLHDPDNWCHQGLYMFAVIQLAISAVVVSGRILFQFCLMICFSCTDLFESPEI
;
A
#
# COMPACT_ATOMS: atom_id res chain seq x y z
N MET A 1 26.50 -33.02 -30.12
CA MET A 1 26.20 -32.77 -28.68
C MET A 1 26.40 -31.31 -28.24
N LEU A 2 27.19 -30.48 -28.93
CA LEU A 2 27.36 -29.05 -28.55
C LEU A 2 26.14 -28.18 -28.84
N TYR A 3 25.51 -28.38 -30.01
CA TYR A 3 24.32 -27.61 -30.41
C TYR A 3 23.14 -27.74 -29.44
N THR A 4 22.91 -28.95 -28.93
CA THR A 4 21.84 -29.21 -27.95
C THR A 4 22.10 -28.50 -26.63
N ASN A 5 23.35 -28.48 -26.16
CA ASN A 5 23.74 -27.75 -24.95
C ASN A 5 23.60 -26.24 -25.12
N TYR A 6 24.03 -25.69 -26.26
CA TYR A 6 23.86 -24.27 -26.56
C TYR A 6 22.39 -23.85 -26.60
N ARG A 7 21.56 -24.63 -27.31
CA ARG A 7 20.11 -24.41 -27.42
C ARG A 7 19.43 -24.45 -26.04
N ASN A 8 19.78 -25.41 -25.20
CA ASN A 8 19.19 -25.56 -23.87
C ASN A 8 19.55 -24.39 -22.95
N ARG A 9 20.80 -23.90 -22.98
CA ARG A 9 21.22 -22.70 -22.22
C ARG A 9 20.46 -21.46 -22.67
N LYS A 10 20.33 -21.27 -24.00
CA LYS A 10 19.60 -20.15 -24.56
C LYS A 10 18.12 -20.19 -24.17
N LEU A 11 17.49 -21.36 -24.24
CA LEU A 11 16.11 -21.56 -23.79
C LEU A 11 15.94 -21.24 -22.30
N SER A 12 16.86 -21.70 -21.45
CA SER A 12 16.84 -21.42 -20.01
C SER A 12 16.90 -19.93 -19.71
N MET A 13 17.71 -19.16 -20.45
CA MET A 13 17.78 -17.69 -20.27
C MET A 13 16.44 -17.02 -20.64
N TYR A 14 15.82 -17.40 -21.76
CA TYR A 14 14.51 -16.86 -22.15
C TYR A 14 13.41 -17.23 -21.16
N VAL A 15 13.40 -18.47 -20.66
CA VAL A 15 12.41 -18.93 -19.67
C VAL A 15 12.59 -18.16 -18.36
N THR A 16 13.83 -17.97 -17.89
CA THR A 16 14.11 -17.19 -16.67
C THR A 16 13.70 -15.73 -16.83
N GLU A 17 13.97 -15.12 -17.98
CA GLU A 17 13.61 -13.72 -18.24
C GLU A 17 12.09 -13.52 -18.34
N PHE A 18 11.39 -14.45 -19.02
CA PHE A 18 9.93 -14.46 -19.07
C PHE A 18 9.33 -14.65 -17.67
N SER A 19 9.84 -15.64 -16.92
CA SER A 19 9.44 -15.90 -15.54
C SER A 19 9.65 -14.65 -14.67
N ASN A 20 10.83 -14.02 -14.74
CA ASN A 20 11.13 -12.80 -13.99
C ASN A 20 10.17 -11.67 -14.35
N ARG A 21 9.94 -11.37 -15.63
CA ARG A 21 8.98 -10.32 -16.03
C ARG A 21 7.56 -10.58 -15.50
N ASN A 22 7.10 -11.82 -15.55
CA ASN A 22 5.76 -12.17 -15.06
C ASN A 22 5.68 -12.09 -13.53
N ILE A 23 6.72 -12.54 -12.84
CA ILE A 23 6.87 -12.42 -11.39
C ILE A 23 6.87 -10.95 -10.98
N GLN A 24 7.65 -10.09 -11.66
CA GLN A 24 7.69 -8.64 -11.41
C GLN A 24 6.31 -8.00 -11.58
N ARG A 25 5.58 -8.32 -12.67
CA ARG A 25 4.22 -7.81 -12.88
C ARG A 25 3.24 -8.29 -11.81
N THR A 26 3.38 -9.54 -11.39
CA THR A 26 2.53 -10.10 -10.34
C THR A 26 2.78 -9.38 -9.01
N PHE A 27 4.04 -9.15 -8.65
CA PHE A 27 4.38 -8.37 -7.45
C PHE A 27 3.84 -6.95 -7.51
N GLN A 28 3.99 -6.25 -8.64
CA GLN A 28 3.43 -4.91 -8.82
C GLN A 28 1.90 -4.88 -8.68
N ALA A 29 1.20 -5.88 -9.24
CA ALA A 29 -0.25 -5.98 -9.11
C ALA A 29 -0.67 -6.27 -7.67
N VAL A 30 0.02 -7.19 -7.00
CA VAL A 30 -0.23 -7.53 -5.59
C VAL A 30 0.02 -6.32 -4.69
N ASP A 31 1.14 -5.62 -4.87
CA ASP A 31 1.48 -4.42 -4.11
C ASP A 31 0.43 -3.32 -4.33
N GLY A 32 -0.04 -3.14 -5.57
CA GLY A 32 -1.10 -2.19 -5.90
C GLY A 32 -2.42 -2.53 -5.21
N VAL A 33 -2.89 -3.78 -5.31
CA VAL A 33 -4.14 -4.23 -4.67
C VAL A 33 -4.04 -4.15 -3.15
N LEU A 34 -2.91 -4.57 -2.58
CA LEU A 34 -2.69 -4.51 -1.13
C LEU A 34 -2.66 -3.07 -0.63
N SER A 35 -2.01 -2.17 -1.37
CA SER A 35 -1.98 -0.73 -1.04
C SER A 35 -3.38 -0.13 -1.05
N LEU A 36 -4.18 -0.41 -2.09
CA LEU A 36 -5.58 0.04 -2.18
C LEU A 36 -6.42 -0.52 -1.03
N PHE A 37 -6.30 -1.82 -0.78
CA PHE A 37 -6.97 -2.48 0.33
C PHE A 37 -6.63 -1.82 1.67
N LEU A 38 -5.35 -1.55 1.93
CA LEU A 38 -4.90 -0.90 3.16
C LEU A 38 -5.42 0.54 3.28
N ILE A 39 -5.49 1.31 2.19
CA ILE A 39 -6.06 2.66 2.19
C ILE A 39 -7.56 2.62 2.51
N CYS A 40 -8.33 1.75 1.83
CA CYS A 40 -9.75 1.58 2.11
C CYS A 40 -9.99 1.10 3.54
N TRP A 41 -9.19 0.13 3.99
CA TRP A 41 -9.24 -0.40 5.34
C TRP A 41 -8.97 0.68 6.39
N GLN A 42 -7.98 1.54 6.14
CA GLN A 42 -7.66 2.67 6.98
C GLN A 42 -8.82 3.66 7.07
N ALA A 43 -9.49 3.96 5.96
CA ALA A 43 -10.65 4.86 5.93
C ALA A 43 -11.86 4.28 6.68
N VAL A 44 -12.14 2.99 6.49
CA VAL A 44 -13.20 2.29 7.23
C VAL A 44 -12.88 2.24 8.73
N GLY A 45 -11.62 1.97 9.09
CA GLY A 45 -11.16 1.99 10.47
C GLY A 45 -11.32 3.37 11.11
N ALA A 46 -10.92 4.43 10.43
CA ALA A 46 -11.09 5.80 10.90
C ALA A 46 -12.58 6.20 11.04
N TYR A 47 -13.42 5.82 10.08
CA TYR A 47 -14.88 6.03 10.16
C TYR A 47 -15.48 5.32 11.36
N TRP A 48 -15.11 4.06 11.57
CA TRP A 48 -15.60 3.26 12.68
C TRP A 48 -15.14 3.83 14.03
N THR A 49 -13.86 4.18 14.19
CA THR A 49 -13.37 4.74 15.46
C THR A 49 -13.96 6.11 15.77
N LEU A 50 -14.17 6.97 14.76
CA LEU A 50 -14.85 8.26 14.95
C LEU A 50 -16.34 8.08 15.27
N GLY A 51 -16.97 7.01 14.78
CA GLY A 51 -18.36 6.66 15.09
C GLY A 51 -18.57 6.23 16.54
N VAL A 52 -17.55 5.67 17.20
CA VAL A 52 -17.59 5.20 18.60
C VAL A 52 -17.24 6.32 19.60
N TRP A 53 -17.39 7.59 19.21
CA TRP A 53 -16.99 8.85 19.90
C TRP A 53 -16.99 8.86 21.45
N LYS A 54 -17.83 8.05 22.11
CA LYS A 54 -17.76 7.78 23.54
C LYS A 54 -17.77 6.26 23.83
N PRO A 55 -16.61 5.63 24.17
CA PRO A 55 -16.60 4.22 24.54
C PRO A 55 -17.36 4.01 25.85
N HIS A 56 -18.37 3.15 25.85
CA HIS A 56 -19.00 2.66 27.07
C HIS A 56 -18.04 1.64 27.69
N ALA A 57 -17.37 2.03 28.78
CA ALA A 57 -16.42 1.17 29.49
C ALA A 57 -17.09 0.04 30.28
N GLU A 58 -18.40 0.17 30.55
CA GLU A 58 -19.24 -0.82 31.23
C GLU A 58 -20.36 -1.28 30.29
N PRO A 59 -20.73 -2.57 30.27
CA PRO A 59 -21.77 -3.09 29.38
C PRO A 59 -23.14 -2.50 29.75
N PRO A 60 -23.84 -1.82 28.82
CA PRO A 60 -25.18 -1.32 29.09
C PRO A 60 -26.17 -2.50 29.16
N LEU A 61 -27.09 -2.45 30.13
CA LEU A 61 -28.02 -3.55 30.43
C LEU A 61 -28.97 -3.91 29.27
N HIS A 62 -29.17 -2.99 28.32
CA HIS A 62 -30.09 -3.14 27.18
C HIS A 62 -29.38 -3.49 25.86
N ASP A 63 -28.06 -3.33 25.76
CA ASP A 63 -27.25 -3.58 24.54
C ASP A 63 -25.88 -4.19 24.92
N PRO A 64 -25.82 -5.50 25.24
CA PRO A 64 -24.60 -6.13 25.75
C PRO A 64 -23.43 -6.16 24.76
N ASP A 65 -23.69 -5.94 23.46
CA ASP A 65 -22.67 -5.96 22.41
C ASP A 65 -22.05 -4.57 22.13
N ASN A 66 -22.64 -3.49 22.67
CA ASN A 66 -22.18 -2.12 22.42
C ASN A 66 -21.18 -1.63 23.49
N TRP A 67 -20.22 -2.48 23.83
CA TRP A 67 -19.18 -2.19 24.82
C TRP A 67 -17.80 -2.29 24.16
N CYS A 68 -16.92 -1.34 24.44
CA CYS A 68 -15.57 -1.34 23.91
C CYS A 68 -14.60 -0.99 25.04
N HIS A 69 -13.67 -1.91 25.32
CA HIS A 69 -12.60 -1.66 26.28
C HIS A 69 -11.77 -0.45 25.84
N GLN A 70 -11.63 0.53 26.74
CA GLN A 70 -10.91 1.77 26.49
C GLN A 70 -9.46 1.56 26.00
N GLY A 71 -8.77 0.53 26.49
CA GLY A 71 -7.42 0.20 26.04
C GLY A 71 -7.36 -0.25 24.58
N LEU A 72 -8.31 -1.08 24.15
CA LEU A 72 -8.42 -1.55 22.77
C LEU A 72 -8.78 -0.40 21.81
N TYR A 73 -9.66 0.50 22.25
CA TYR A 73 -9.99 1.71 21.51
C TYR A 73 -8.76 2.62 21.32
N MET A 74 -8.03 2.91 22.40
CA MET A 74 -6.82 3.75 22.34
C MET A 74 -5.73 3.13 21.47
N PHE A 75 -5.53 1.81 21.57
CA PHE A 75 -4.61 1.08 20.71
C PHE A 75 -4.98 1.22 19.22
N ALA A 76 -6.27 1.04 18.88
CA ALA A 76 -6.76 1.22 17.52
C ALA A 76 -6.54 2.65 17.01
N VAL A 77 -6.86 3.66 17.83
CA VAL A 77 -6.68 5.08 17.46
C VAL A 77 -5.20 5.43 17.22
N ILE A 78 -4.30 4.99 18.10
CA ILE A 78 -2.85 5.22 17.94
C ILE A 78 -2.34 4.53 16.68
N GLN A 79 -2.71 3.27 16.47
CA GLN A 79 -2.30 2.51 15.29
C GLN A 79 -2.80 3.20 14.01
N LEU A 80 -4.05 3.64 13.98
CA LEU A 80 -4.63 4.38 12.86
C LEU A 80 -3.91 5.72 12.62
N ALA A 81 -3.52 6.43 13.68
CA ALA A 81 -2.81 7.70 13.55
C ALA A 81 -1.41 7.50 12.95
N ILE A 82 -0.65 6.52 13.44
CA ILE A 82 0.71 6.22 12.95
C ILE A 82 0.66 5.82 11.47
N SER A 83 -0.24 4.92 11.10
CA SER A 83 -0.36 4.47 9.72
C SER A 83 -0.79 5.60 8.77
N ALA A 84 -1.69 6.49 9.20
CA ALA A 84 -2.10 7.65 8.42
C ALA A 84 -0.94 8.62 8.14
N VAL A 85 -0.05 8.86 9.12
CA VAL A 85 1.15 9.68 8.94
C VAL A 85 2.09 9.05 7.91
N VAL A 86 2.30 7.74 7.97
CA VAL A 86 3.16 7.04 7.01
C VAL A 86 2.58 7.12 5.60
N VAL A 87 1.27 6.87 5.42
CA VAL A 87 0.61 6.91 4.11
C VAL A 87 0.64 8.31 3.51
N SER A 88 0.30 9.34 4.29
CA SER A 88 0.35 10.73 3.84
C SER A 88 1.78 11.17 3.47
N GLY A 89 2.78 10.81 4.27
CA GLY A 89 4.18 11.08 3.97
C GLY A 89 4.64 10.43 2.66
N ARG A 90 4.22 9.19 2.39
CA ARG A 90 4.49 8.49 1.11
C ARG A 90 3.87 9.22 -0.07
N ILE A 91 2.60 9.63 0.04
CA ILE A 91 1.89 10.35 -1.03
C ILE A 91 2.56 11.70 -1.31
N LEU A 92 2.88 12.48 -0.28
CA LEU A 92 3.56 13.76 -0.42
C LEU A 92 4.93 13.60 -1.08
N PHE A 93 5.71 12.60 -0.67
CA PHE A 93 7.01 12.33 -1.28
C PHE A 93 6.90 11.99 -2.78
N GLN A 94 5.97 11.11 -3.15
CA GLN A 94 5.71 10.77 -4.56
C GLN A 94 5.27 12.00 -5.36
N PHE A 95 4.39 12.81 -4.80
CA PHE A 95 3.91 14.04 -5.43
C PHE A 95 5.04 15.05 -5.65
N CYS A 96 5.90 15.26 -4.64
CA CYS A 96 7.09 16.10 -4.77
C CYS A 96 8.01 15.61 -5.90
N LEU A 97 8.29 14.31 -5.97
CA LEU A 97 9.12 13.74 -7.03
C LEU A 97 8.49 13.92 -8.42
N MET A 98 7.17 13.73 -8.55
CA MET A 98 6.48 13.96 -9.83
C MET A 98 6.57 15.42 -10.29
N ILE A 99 6.42 16.37 -9.35
CA ILE A 99 6.59 17.80 -9.65
C ILE A 99 8.04 18.07 -10.07
N CYS A 100 9.02 17.60 -9.30
CA CYS A 100 10.43 17.78 -9.63
C CYS A 100 10.78 17.23 -11.01
N PHE A 101 10.32 16.02 -11.34
CA PHE A 101 10.54 15.40 -12.64
C PHE A 101 9.90 16.20 -13.78
N SER A 102 8.65 16.62 -13.60
CA SER A 102 7.93 17.45 -14.59
C SER A 102 8.64 18.79 -14.82
N CYS A 103 9.19 19.41 -13.76
CA CYS A 103 9.96 20.65 -13.87
C CYS A 103 11.30 20.43 -14.61
N THR A 104 11.96 19.28 -14.44
CA THR A 104 13.18 18.94 -15.17
C THR A 104 12.91 18.68 -16.65
N ASP A 105 11.85 17.95 -16.97
CA ASP A 105 11.44 17.69 -18.36
C ASP A 105 11.06 18.98 -19.11
N LEU A 106 10.42 19.94 -18.42
CA LEU A 106 10.13 21.26 -18.97
C LEU A 106 11.38 22.09 -19.26
N PHE A 107 12.48 21.87 -18.52
CA PHE A 107 13.74 22.59 -18.74
C PHE A 107 14.58 21.98 -19.86
N GLU A 108 14.48 20.66 -20.10
CA GLU A 108 15.21 19.92 -21.15
C GLU A 108 14.54 20.01 -22.54
N SER A 109 13.49 20.82 -22.72
CA SER A 109 13.00 21.20 -24.06
C SER A 109 13.60 22.56 -24.44
N PRO A 110 14.87 22.62 -24.90
CA PRO A 110 15.41 23.85 -25.47
C PRO A 110 14.55 24.20 -26.69
N GLU A 111 14.29 25.48 -26.83
CA GLU A 111 13.64 26.08 -27.99
C GLU A 111 14.28 25.58 -29.30
N ILE A 112 13.45 25.51 -30.34
CA ILE A 112 13.79 25.36 -31.76
C ILE A 112 15.04 26.17 -32.14
#